data_AF-A0A2N2BP89-F1
#
_entry.id   AF-A0A2N2BP89-F1
#
_cell.length_a   1.000
_cell.length_b   1.000
_cell.length_c   1.000
_cell.angle_alpha   90.00
_cell.angle_beta   90.00
_cell.angle_gamma   90.00
#
_symmetry.space_group_name_H-M   'P 1'
#
loop_
_entity.id
_entity.type
_entity.pdbx_description
1 polymer ?
#
loop_
_entity_poly.entity_id
_entity_poly.type
_entity_poly.pdbx_seq_one_letter_code
_entity_poly.pdbx_strand_id
1 'polypeptide(L)'
;MGSPVVLPNYKIPFLIGDIGLTIGATLDSSIQKIYASSSRHKASKRDPFTAIIETHYRYDCSAAYAQNEMLFHSARWHLEQGGIDGVVFHVLKGQIEYDFELERFEQLFGTATIPVFRLETDYQYQDVEQLRIRMEAFMEMLAHHRYREEKRAV
;
A
#
# COMPACT_ATOMS: atom_id res chain seq x y z
N MET A 1 -0.98 -1.18 -1.74
CA MET A 1 -1.03 -1.05 -0.27
C MET A 1 -2.36 -1.58 0.25
N GLY A 2 -2.53 -1.68 1.57
CA GLY A 2 -3.77 -2.17 2.19
C GLY A 2 -3.63 -3.60 2.69
N SER A 3 -4.65 -4.43 2.44
CA SER A 3 -4.64 -5.85 2.78
C SER A 3 -3.41 -6.56 2.21
N PRO A 4 -2.74 -7.42 3.00
CA PRO A 4 -1.51 -8.08 2.58
C PRO A 4 -1.75 -9.01 1.38
N VAL A 5 -0.83 -8.94 0.41
CA VAL A 5 -0.82 -9.80 -0.77
C VAL A 5 0.22 -10.89 -0.53
N VAL A 6 -0.24 -12.08 -0.15
CA VAL A 6 0.61 -13.21 0.27
C VAL A 6 0.31 -14.44 -0.56
N LEU A 7 1.30 -15.31 -0.74
CA LEU A 7 1.16 -16.56 -1.49
C LEU A 7 0.06 -17.42 -0.82
N PRO A 8 -0.92 -17.96 -1.57
CA PRO A 8 -1.01 -18.09 -3.04
C PRO A 8 -1.71 -16.94 -3.80
N ASN A 9 -2.15 -15.87 -3.14
CA ASN A 9 -2.86 -14.76 -3.79
C ASN A 9 -1.90 -13.74 -4.40
N TYR A 10 -1.59 -13.92 -5.69
CA TYR A 10 -0.79 -12.99 -6.49
C TYR A 10 -1.58 -12.37 -7.64
N LYS A 11 -2.91 -12.46 -7.60
CA LYS A 11 -3.80 -11.95 -8.63
C LYS A 11 -3.54 -10.47 -8.93
N ILE A 12 -3.42 -9.64 -7.89
CA ILE A 12 -3.24 -8.19 -8.05
C ILE A 12 -1.87 -7.85 -8.67
N PRO A 13 -0.72 -8.33 -8.15
CA PRO A 13 0.56 -8.08 -8.81
C PRO A 13 0.62 -8.54 -10.26
N PHE A 14 0.04 -9.70 -10.59
CA PHE A 14 0.00 -10.18 -11.98
C PHE A 14 -0.86 -9.29 -12.87
N LEU A 15 -2.04 -8.88 -12.40
CA LEU A 15 -2.89 -7.94 -13.14
C LEU A 15 -2.19 -6.59 -13.36
N ILE A 16 -1.45 -6.07 -12.38
CA ILE A 16 -0.68 -4.82 -12.53
C ILE A 16 0.36 -4.98 -13.64
N GLY A 17 1.10 -6.10 -13.64
CA GLY A 17 2.10 -6.39 -14.67
C GLY A 17 1.50 -6.59 -16.06
N ASP A 18 0.37 -7.30 -16.17
CA ASP A 18 -0.30 -7.58 -17.45
C ASP A 18 -0.73 -6.31 -18.20
N ILE A 19 -1.17 -5.27 -17.47
CA ILE A 19 -1.62 -4.00 -18.07
C ILE A 19 -0.46 -3.02 -18.33
N GLY A 20 0.78 -3.45 -18.10
CA GLY A 20 1.98 -2.63 -18.35
C GLY A 20 2.35 -1.65 -17.24
N LEU A 21 1.75 -1.75 -16.06
CA LEU A 21 2.16 -0.97 -14.89
C LEU A 21 3.29 -1.68 -14.14
N THR A 22 4.13 -0.91 -13.46
CA THR A 22 5.23 -1.44 -12.63
C THR A 22 4.97 -1.15 -11.15
N ILE A 23 5.20 -2.14 -10.29
CA ILE A 23 5.08 -1.97 -8.83
C ILE A 23 6.35 -1.30 -8.31
N GLY A 24 6.27 -0.02 -7.96
CA GLY A 24 7.40 0.72 -7.36
C GLY A 24 7.63 0.39 -5.89
N ALA A 25 6.55 0.18 -5.12
CA ALA A 25 6.61 -0.17 -3.71
C ALA A 25 5.38 -0.95 -3.27
N THR A 26 5.57 -1.85 -2.29
CA THR A 26 4.49 -2.59 -1.63
C THR A 26 4.45 -2.21 -0.17
N LEU A 27 3.28 -1.74 0.28
CA LEU A 27 3.03 -1.34 1.66
C LEU A 27 1.91 -2.18 2.26
N ASP A 28 2.29 -3.18 3.04
CA ASP A 28 1.38 -4.03 3.80
C ASP A 28 2.03 -4.51 5.09
N SER A 29 1.20 -5.04 6.00
CA SER A 29 1.65 -5.50 7.31
C SER A 29 2.68 -6.63 7.26
N SER A 30 2.68 -7.48 6.23
CA SER A 30 3.63 -8.60 6.11
C SER A 30 5.03 -8.11 5.75
N ILE A 31 5.13 -7.25 4.75
CA ILE A 31 6.42 -6.68 4.29
C ILE A 31 7.01 -5.74 5.35
N GLN A 32 6.18 -4.90 5.97
CA GLN A 32 6.67 -3.94 6.96
C GLN A 32 7.20 -4.60 8.24
N LYS A 33 6.64 -5.75 8.66
CA LYS A 33 7.18 -6.54 9.79
C LYS A 33 8.61 -7.06 9.50
N ILE A 34 8.93 -7.36 8.25
CA ILE A 34 10.29 -7.77 7.84
C ILE A 34 11.25 -6.58 7.91
N TYR A 35 10.86 -5.40 7.43
CA TYR A 35 11.68 -4.18 7.56
C TYR A 35 11.86 -3.73 9.01
N ALA A 36 10.81 -3.85 9.82
CA ALA A 36 10.85 -3.58 11.25
C ALA A 36 11.86 -4.47 12.00
N SER A 37 11.80 -5.79 11.76
CA SER A 37 12.68 -6.75 12.43
C SER A 37 14.16 -6.62 12.04
N SER A 38 14.45 -6.10 10.84
CA SER A 38 15.81 -5.83 10.36
C SER A 38 16.41 -4.51 10.88
N SER A 39 15.58 -3.64 11.46
CA SER A 39 16.01 -2.40 12.11
C SER A 39 16.74 -2.73 13.40
N ARG A 40 18.06 -2.93 13.28
CA ARG A 40 19.08 -3.10 14.33
C ARG A 40 18.50 -3.11 15.74
N HIS A 41 18.33 -4.32 16.29
CA HIS A 41 18.39 -4.51 17.74
C HIS A 41 19.77 -4.03 18.20
N LYS A 42 19.94 -2.71 18.40
CA LYS A 42 21.00 -2.22 19.28
C LYS A 42 20.68 -2.88 20.61
N ALA A 43 21.56 -3.78 21.06
CA ALA A 43 21.43 -4.44 22.35
C ALA A 43 21.16 -3.37 23.41
N SER A 44 19.89 -3.20 23.73
CA SER A 44 19.46 -2.29 24.78
C SER A 44 19.85 -2.97 26.08
N LYS A 45 20.24 -2.19 27.10
CA LYS A 45 20.44 -2.74 28.46
C LYS A 45 19.12 -3.25 29.10
N ARG A 46 18.01 -3.21 28.36
CA ARG A 46 16.69 -3.65 28.77
C ARG A 46 16.56 -5.17 28.66
N ASP A 47 15.62 -5.68 29.43
CA ASP A 47 15.18 -7.07 29.36
C ASP A 47 14.78 -7.46 27.90
N PRO A 48 15.28 -8.58 27.37
CA PRO A 48 15.00 -9.02 26.00
C PRO A 48 13.52 -9.16 25.66
N PHE A 49 12.68 -9.61 26.60
CA PHE A 49 11.24 -9.74 26.35
C PHE A 49 10.58 -8.38 26.15
N THR A 50 10.95 -7.41 26.99
CA THR A 50 10.48 -6.02 26.86
C THR A 50 10.88 -5.43 25.51
N ALA A 51 12.11 -5.66 25.05
CA ALA A 51 12.57 -5.17 23.74
C ALA A 51 11.79 -5.79 22.56
N ILE A 52 11.47 -7.08 22.63
CA ILE A 52 10.66 -7.76 21.60
C ILE A 52 9.23 -7.19 21.57
N ILE A 53 8.61 -7.03 22.74
CA ILE A 53 7.26 -6.47 22.86
C ILE A 53 7.20 -5.05 22.31
N GLU A 54 8.12 -4.18 22.75
CA GLU A 54 8.20 -2.81 22.26
C GLU A 54 8.39 -2.77 20.74
N THR A 55 9.27 -3.60 20.20
CA THR A 55 9.49 -3.70 18.74
C THR A 55 8.24 -4.17 18.01
N HIS A 56 7.57 -5.21 18.51
CA HIS A 56 6.37 -5.75 17.88
C HIS A 56 5.28 -4.69 17.74
N TYR A 57 4.93 -4.00 18.83
CA TYR A 57 3.87 -2.99 18.83
C TYR A 57 4.28 -1.69 18.15
N ARG A 58 5.55 -1.28 18.28
CA ARG A 58 6.03 -0.03 17.69
C ARG A 58 6.03 -0.07 16.17
N TYR A 59 6.26 -1.24 15.58
CA TYR A 59 6.40 -1.38 14.13
C TYR A 59 5.26 -2.20 13.49
N ASP A 60 4.17 -2.45 14.21
CA ASP A 60 3.03 -3.14 13.62
C ASP A 60 2.32 -2.20 12.63
N CYS A 61 2.07 -2.72 11.42
CA CYS A 61 1.37 -2.01 10.35
C CYS A 61 -0.01 -2.63 10.08
N SER A 62 -0.63 -3.26 11.08
CA SER A 62 -1.96 -3.84 10.98
C SER A 62 -3.04 -2.75 10.99
N ALA A 63 -4.07 -2.89 10.15
CA ALA A 63 -5.27 -2.06 10.23
C ALA A 63 -6.15 -2.38 11.47
N ALA A 64 -5.77 -3.37 12.28
CA ALA A 64 -6.48 -3.71 13.52
C ALA A 64 -6.30 -2.67 14.66
N TYR A 65 -5.35 -1.74 14.53
CA TYR A 65 -5.20 -0.64 15.48
C TYR A 65 -6.17 0.49 15.13
N ALA A 66 -6.60 1.27 16.11
CA ALA A 66 -7.47 2.43 15.88
C ALA A 66 -6.88 3.41 14.84
N GLN A 67 -5.55 3.53 14.81
CA GLN A 67 -4.80 4.29 13.81
C GLN A 67 -3.48 3.58 13.51
N ASN A 68 -3.24 3.24 12.25
CA ASN A 68 -2.02 2.60 11.80
C ASN A 68 -0.93 3.62 11.46
N GLU A 69 -0.33 4.23 12.49
CA GLU A 69 0.69 5.27 12.30
C GLU A 69 1.90 4.78 11.51
N MET A 70 2.29 3.52 11.69
CA MET A 70 3.48 2.98 11.01
C MET A 70 3.27 2.84 9.50
N LEU A 71 2.13 2.32 9.07
CA LEU A 71 1.80 2.26 7.64
C LEU A 71 1.64 3.67 7.05
N PHE A 72 1.03 4.59 7.81
CA PHE A 72 0.89 5.99 7.40
C PHE A 72 2.23 6.70 7.23
N HIS A 73 3.16 6.54 8.18
CA HIS A 73 4.51 7.08 8.07
C HIS A 73 5.29 6.48 6.91
N SER A 74 5.12 5.18 6.64
CA SER A 74 5.74 4.53 5.48
C SER A 74 5.18 5.07 4.16
N ALA A 75 3.86 5.23 4.04
CA ALA A 75 3.22 5.83 2.88
C ALA A 75 3.71 7.28 2.65
N ARG A 76 3.81 8.07 3.72
CA ARG A 76 4.34 9.44 3.66
C ARG A 76 5.80 9.46 3.23
N TRP A 77 6.64 8.58 3.75
CA TRP A 77 8.04 8.49 3.35
C TRP A 77 8.17 8.19 1.85
N HIS A 78 7.37 7.27 1.33
CA HIS A 78 7.33 6.97 -0.11
C HIS A 78 6.85 8.16 -0.94
N LEU A 79 5.88 8.93 -0.44
CA LEU A 79 5.43 10.15 -1.07
C LEU A 79 6.57 11.19 -1.14
N GLU A 80 7.35 11.33 -0.09
CA GLU A 80 8.51 12.23 -0.02
C GLU A 80 9.68 11.79 -0.93
N GLN A 81 9.87 10.48 -1.14
CA GLN A 81 10.85 9.97 -2.10
C GLN A 81 10.43 10.23 -3.56
N GLY A 82 9.13 10.40 -3.81
CA GLY A 82 8.58 10.58 -5.15
C GLY A 82 8.64 9.32 -6.02
N GLY A 83 8.41 9.49 -7.32
CA GLY A 83 8.43 8.39 -8.30
C GLY A 83 7.22 7.46 -8.25
N ILE A 84 6.13 7.89 -7.62
CA ILE A 84 4.86 7.17 -7.58
C ILE A 84 3.82 7.96 -8.37
N ASP A 85 3.29 7.37 -9.43
CA ASP A 85 2.25 8.00 -10.26
C ASP A 85 0.84 7.78 -9.69
N GLY A 86 0.65 6.70 -8.93
CA GLY A 86 -0.67 6.28 -8.43
C GLY A 86 -0.57 5.20 -7.37
N VAL A 87 -1.63 5.06 -6.59
CA VAL A 87 -1.70 4.09 -5.49
C VAL A 87 -2.81 3.10 -5.73
N VAL A 88 -2.47 1.82 -5.71
CA VAL A 88 -3.43 0.71 -5.71
C VAL A 88 -3.70 0.31 -4.27
N PHE A 89 -4.92 0.57 -3.78
CA PHE A 89 -5.36 0.23 -2.43
C PHE A 89 -6.21 -1.04 -2.46
N HIS A 90 -5.59 -2.16 -2.11
CA HIS A 90 -6.19 -3.48 -2.11
C HIS A 90 -6.87 -3.76 -0.76
N VAL A 91 -8.12 -4.19 -0.82
CA VAL A 91 -8.89 -4.66 0.32
C VAL A 91 -9.30 -6.11 0.07
N LEU A 92 -8.89 -7.01 0.95
CA LEU A 92 -9.34 -8.39 0.91
C LEU A 92 -10.76 -8.44 1.48
N LYS A 93 -11.70 -9.10 0.78
CA LYS A 93 -13.09 -9.23 1.25
C LYS A 93 -13.13 -9.72 2.70
N GLY A 94 -13.85 -8.98 3.54
CA GLY A 94 -13.98 -9.24 4.97
C GLY A 94 -12.97 -8.51 5.87
N GLN A 95 -11.92 -7.91 5.31
CA GLN A 95 -10.99 -7.02 6.04
C GLN A 95 -11.44 -5.56 5.97
N ILE A 96 -12.62 -5.28 6.51
CA ILE A 96 -13.26 -3.96 6.46
C ILE A 96 -12.47 -2.87 7.16
N GLU A 97 -11.56 -3.24 8.06
CA GLU A 97 -10.68 -2.33 8.79
C GLU A 97 -9.85 -1.44 7.85
N TYR A 98 -9.44 -1.95 6.69
CA TYR A 98 -8.71 -1.17 5.70
C TYR A 98 -9.57 -0.11 5.01
N ASP A 99 -10.89 -0.30 4.90
CA ASP A 99 -11.79 0.71 4.35
C ASP A 99 -11.93 1.92 5.29
N PHE A 100 -11.86 1.71 6.61
CA PHE A 100 -11.84 2.83 7.56
C PHE A 100 -10.56 3.66 7.48
N GLU A 101 -9.44 3.06 7.05
CA GLU A 101 -8.19 3.79 6.84
C GLU A 101 -8.09 4.45 5.46
N LEU A 102 -8.88 4.01 4.48
CA LEU A 102 -8.78 4.46 3.10
C LEU A 102 -8.88 5.99 2.97
N GLU A 103 -9.87 6.60 3.61
CA GLU A 103 -10.08 8.06 3.54
C GLU A 103 -8.83 8.83 4.01
N ARG A 104 -8.19 8.36 5.09
CA ARG A 104 -6.96 8.95 5.62
C ARG A 104 -5.81 8.88 4.61
N PHE A 105 -5.71 7.79 3.86
CA PHE A 105 -4.70 7.64 2.81
C PHE A 105 -5.05 8.44 1.55
N GLU A 106 -6.31 8.52 1.16
CA GLU A 106 -6.77 9.38 0.06
C GLU A 106 -6.45 10.85 0.35
N GLN A 107 -6.65 11.31 1.58
CA GLN A 107 -6.25 12.66 2.01
C GLN A 107 -4.73 12.85 1.93
N LEU A 108 -3.93 11.88 2.39
CA LEU A 108 -2.46 11.94 2.33
C LEU A 108 -1.96 12.07 0.88
N PHE A 109 -2.37 11.16 0.00
CA PHE A 109 -1.92 11.15 -1.40
C PHE A 109 -2.52 12.31 -2.21
N GLY A 110 -3.71 12.76 -1.84
CA GLY A 110 -4.35 13.95 -2.40
C GLY A 110 -3.55 15.23 -2.20
N THR A 111 -2.75 15.34 -1.13
CA THR A 111 -1.83 16.49 -0.93
C THR A 111 -0.78 16.62 -2.02
N ALA A 112 -0.45 15.53 -2.70
CA ALA A 112 0.52 15.48 -3.81
C ALA A 112 -0.16 15.23 -5.17
N THR A 113 -1.49 15.32 -5.25
CA THR A 113 -2.27 15.02 -6.46
C THR A 113 -2.09 13.58 -6.98
N ILE A 114 -1.72 12.64 -6.09
CA ILE A 114 -1.57 11.23 -6.45
C ILE A 114 -2.93 10.54 -6.33
N PRO A 115 -3.46 9.94 -7.41
CA PRO A 115 -4.73 9.24 -7.36
C PRO A 115 -4.62 7.89 -6.63
N VAL A 116 -5.64 7.58 -5.85
CA VAL A 116 -5.79 6.31 -5.13
C VAL A 116 -6.91 5.49 -5.77
N PHE A 117 -6.61 4.25 -6.15
CA PHE A 117 -7.56 3.30 -6.71
C PHE A 117 -7.84 2.19 -5.72
N ARG A 118 -9.03 2.24 -5.10
CA ARG A 118 -9.55 1.17 -4.25
C ARG A 118 -10.02 -0.02 -5.09
N LEU A 119 -9.48 -1.19 -4.80
CA LEU A 119 -9.97 -2.47 -5.32
C LEU A 119 -10.21 -3.45 -4.19
N GLU A 120 -11.34 -4.14 -4.26
CA GLU A 120 -11.73 -5.15 -3.29
C GLU A 120 -11.85 -6.49 -4.00
N THR A 121 -11.27 -7.53 -3.42
CA THR A 121 -11.28 -8.87 -4.02
C THR A 121 -11.06 -9.98 -3.00
N ASP A 122 -11.26 -11.22 -3.41
CA ASP A 122 -10.92 -12.43 -2.65
C ASP A 122 -9.92 -13.30 -3.43
N TYR A 123 -9.73 -14.54 -2.98
CA TYR A 123 -8.83 -15.51 -3.60
C TYR A 123 -9.40 -16.19 -4.86
N GLN A 124 -10.67 -15.98 -5.19
CA GLN A 124 -11.29 -16.56 -6.37
C GLN A 124 -10.88 -15.81 -7.64
N TYR A 125 -10.93 -16.49 -8.78
CA TYR A 125 -10.54 -15.90 -10.07
C TYR A 125 -11.73 -15.37 -10.89
N GLN A 126 -12.94 -15.37 -10.32
CA GLN A 126 -14.17 -15.00 -11.04
C GLN A 126 -14.22 -13.50 -11.39
N ASP A 127 -13.57 -12.65 -10.60
CA ASP A 127 -13.58 -11.20 -10.76
C ASP A 127 -12.36 -10.64 -11.51
N VAL A 128 -11.46 -11.50 -11.99
CA VAL A 128 -10.19 -11.12 -12.62
C VAL A 128 -10.41 -10.17 -13.81
N GLU A 129 -11.35 -10.50 -14.69
CA GLU A 129 -11.61 -9.69 -15.89
C GLU A 129 -12.21 -8.33 -15.54
N GLN A 130 -13.09 -8.29 -14.53
CA GLN A 130 -13.64 -7.04 -14.03
C GLN A 130 -12.55 -6.16 -13.39
N LEU A 131 -11.63 -6.77 -12.63
CA LEU A 131 -10.49 -6.07 -12.05
C LEU A 131 -9.55 -5.54 -13.13
N ARG A 132 -9.27 -6.34 -14.17
CA ARG A 132 -8.45 -5.94 -15.32
C ARG A 132 -8.97 -4.66 -15.97
N ILE A 133 -10.24 -4.64 -16.38
CA ILE A 133 -10.85 -3.46 -17.04
C ILE A 133 -10.77 -2.21 -16.16
N ARG A 134 -11.02 -2.35 -14.84
CA ARG A 134 -10.94 -1.21 -13.91
C ARG A 134 -9.50 -0.72 -13.75
N MET A 135 -8.53 -1.62 -13.73
CA MET A 135 -7.11 -1.26 -13.64
C MET A 135 -6.57 -0.66 -14.95
N GLU A 136 -7.07 -1.09 -16.11
CA GLU A 136 -6.79 -0.46 -17.41
C GLU A 136 -7.29 0.98 -17.44
N ALA A 137 -8.53 1.22 -17.01
CA ALA A 137 -9.07 2.58 -16.88
C ALA A 137 -8.25 3.44 -15.91
N PHE A 138 -7.75 2.84 -14.82
CA PHE A 138 -6.84 3.52 -13.90
C PHE A 138 -5.50 3.87 -14.58
N MET A 139 -4.91 2.95 -15.34
CA MET A 139 -3.68 3.19 -16.11
C MET A 139 -3.86 4.32 -17.13
N GLU A 140 -4.97 4.35 -17.87
CA GLU A 140 -5.28 5.44 -18.79
C GLU A 140 -5.41 6.79 -18.06
N MET A 141 -6.06 6.80 -16.90
CA MET A 141 -6.16 7.99 -16.06
C MET A 141 -4.78 8.50 -15.60
N LEU A 142 -3.87 7.59 -15.22
CA LEU A 142 -2.48 7.94 -14.87
C LEU A 142 -1.75 8.57 -16.06
N ALA A 143 -1.88 7.99 -17.26
CA ALA A 143 -1.28 8.53 -18.47
C ALA A 143 -1.80 9.94 -18.79
N HIS A 144 -3.10 10.16 -18.66
CA HIS A 144 -3.71 11.48 -18.81
C HIS A 144 -3.24 12.48 -17.75
N HIS A 145 -3.08 12.06 -16.50
CA HIS A 145 -2.56 12.91 -15.44
C HIS A 145 -1.15 13.39 -15.75
N ARG A 146 -0.25 12.46 -16.09
CA ARG A 146 1.15 12.76 -16.44
C ARG A 146 1.25 13.74 -17.62
N TYR A 147 0.48 13.50 -18.68
CA TYR A 147 0.44 14.40 -19.84
C TYR A 147 0.02 15.84 -19.47
N ARG A 148 -0.93 16.00 -18.53
CA ARG A 148 -1.37 17.32 -18.07
C ARG A 148 -0.32 18.02 -17.22
N GLU A 149 0.43 17.28 -16.42
CA GLU A 149 1.52 17.84 -15.61
C GLU A 149 2.69 18.29 -16.49
N GLU A 150 3.10 17.46 -17.46
CA GLU A 150 4.11 17.82 -18.46
C GLU A 150 3.75 19.10 -19.20
N LYS A 151 2.49 19.22 -19.65
CA LYS A 151 2.01 20.42 -20.35
C LYS A 151 1.94 21.67 -19.46
N ARG A 152 1.79 21.52 -18.14
CA ARG A 152 1.80 22.65 -17.18
C ARG A 152 3.21 23.11 -16.82
N ALA A 153 4.20 22.24 -16.97
CA ALA A 153 5.60 22.52 -16.66
C ALA A 153 6.35 23.23 -17.81
N VAL A 154 5.74 23.28 -19.00
CA VAL A 154 6.22 24.00 -20.21
C VAL A 154 5.55 25.36 -20.29
#